data_AF-U3U051-F1
#
_entry.id   AF-U3U051-F1
#
_cell.length_a   1.000
_cell.length_b   1.000
_cell.length_c   1.000
_cell.angle_alpha   90.00
_cell.angle_beta   90.00
_cell.angle_gamma   90.00
#
_symmetry.space_group_name_H-M   'P 1'
#
loop_
_entity.id
_entity.type
_entity.pdbx_description
1 polymer ?
#
loop_
_entity_poly.entity_id
_entity_poly.type
_entity_poly.pdbx_seq_one_letter_code
_entity_poly.pdbx_strand_id
1 'polypeptide(L)'
;MKAAGKGPAVLRLNNIKRVMTQLRTTRITSRQDLALALDLSKNTVSLIIDDLLAQGLIHELGPVSVAAAGRPKIEIELRAGQLKSAGIMVERQAIHWRVCDYFSRVVAEQT
;
A
#
# COMPACT_ATOMS: atom_id res chain seq x y z
N MET A 1 4.65 -17.37 -27.92
CA MET A 1 3.72 -16.23 -28.05
C MET A 1 4.19 -15.11 -27.13
N LYS A 2 4.72 -14.00 -27.66
CA LYS A 2 5.03 -12.81 -26.85
C LYS A 2 3.69 -12.23 -26.40
N ALA A 3 3.41 -12.23 -25.10
CA ALA A 3 2.27 -11.50 -24.56
C ALA A 3 2.37 -10.05 -25.08
N ALA A 4 1.32 -9.58 -25.75
CA ALA A 4 1.23 -8.19 -26.19
C ALA A 4 1.46 -7.30 -24.97
N GLY A 5 2.67 -6.74 -24.87
CA GLY A 5 3.16 -6.11 -23.66
C GLY A 5 2.30 -4.90 -23.36
N LYS A 6 1.50 -4.96 -22.29
CA LYS A 6 0.87 -3.77 -21.72
C LYS A 6 1.97 -2.73 -21.54
N GLY A 7 1.79 -1.53 -22.09
CA GLY A 7 2.85 -0.52 -22.12
C GLY A 7 3.45 -0.22 -20.74
N PRO A 8 4.67 0.34 -20.66
CA PRO A 8 5.40 0.54 -19.40
C PRO A 8 4.58 1.21 -18.30
N ALA A 9 3.70 2.16 -18.65
CA ALA A 9 2.80 2.82 -17.72
C ALA A 9 1.80 1.86 -17.04
N VAL A 10 1.24 0.91 -17.78
CA VAL A 10 0.28 -0.08 -17.24
C VAL A 10 0.98 -1.07 -16.32
N LEU A 11 2.21 -1.48 -16.65
CA LEU A 11 3.03 -2.33 -15.79
C LEU A 11 3.38 -1.60 -14.48
N ARG A 12 3.78 -0.33 -14.54
CA ARG A 12 4.03 0.49 -13.35
C ARG A 12 2.78 0.58 -12.47
N LEU A 13 1.62 0.89 -13.06
CA LEU A 13 0.35 0.97 -12.34
C LEU A 13 0.00 -0.36 -11.63
N ASN A 14 0.19 -1.49 -12.31
CA ASN A 14 -0.07 -2.81 -11.71
C ASN A 14 0.89 -3.11 -10.56
N ASN A 15 2.17 -2.76 -10.69
CA ASN A 15 3.13 -2.95 -9.60
C ASN A 15 2.79 -2.08 -8.39
N ILE A 16 2.39 -0.82 -8.59
CA ILE A 16 1.93 0.06 -7.50
C ILE A 16 0.73 -0.55 -6.79
N LYS A 17 -0.28 -1.04 -7.54
CA LYS A 17 -1.45 -1.71 -6.95
C LYS A 17 -1.05 -2.90 -6.08
N ARG A 18 -0.16 -3.77 -6.58
CA ARG A 18 0.34 -4.94 -5.84
C ARG A 18 1.07 -4.54 -4.55
N VAL A 19 1.93 -3.51 -4.62
CA VAL A 19 2.63 -2.98 -3.44
C VAL A 19 1.64 -2.42 -2.41
N MET A 20 0.67 -1.60 -2.84
CA MET A 20 -0.34 -1.03 -1.94
C MET A 20 -1.23 -2.11 -1.31
N THR A 21 -1.62 -3.15 -2.06
CA THR A 21 -2.34 -4.31 -1.52
C THR A 21 -1.50 -5.04 -0.48
N GLN A 22 -0.22 -5.29 -0.76
CA GLN A 22 0.67 -5.96 0.20
C GLN A 22 0.84 -5.16 1.48
N LEU A 23 1.10 -3.85 1.37
CA LEU A 23 1.20 -2.93 2.52
C LEU A 23 -0.08 -2.94 3.36
N ARG A 24 -1.25 -2.95 2.71
CA ARG A 24 -2.54 -3.02 3.40
C ARG A 24 -2.69 -4.32 4.20
N THR A 25 -2.24 -5.45 3.64
CA THR A 25 -2.37 -6.78 4.26
C THR A 25 -1.37 -6.98 5.39
N THR A 26 -0.09 -6.66 5.18
CA THR A 26 0.96 -6.94 6.18
C THR A 26 1.07 -5.89 7.28
N ARG A 27 0.49 -4.69 7.06
CA ARG A 27 0.57 -3.50 7.94
C ARG A 27 1.97 -2.91 8.04
N ILE A 28 2.92 -3.70 8.55
CA ILE A 28 4.33 -3.36 8.71
C ILE A 28 5.15 -4.31 7.83
N THR A 29 6.12 -3.80 7.09
CA THR A 29 6.99 -4.59 6.20
C THR A 29 8.31 -3.87 5.94
N SER A 30 9.15 -4.40 5.06
CA SER A 30 10.37 -3.72 4.59
C SER A 30 10.47 -3.74 3.07
N ARG A 31 11.30 -2.88 2.48
CA ARG A 31 11.57 -2.90 1.02
C ARG A 31 12.03 -4.28 0.55
N GLN A 32 12.85 -4.96 1.37
CA GLN A 32 13.35 -6.29 1.06
C GLN A 32 12.21 -7.32 1.06
N ASP A 33 11.36 -7.30 2.08
CA ASP A 33 10.28 -8.28 2.19
C ASP A 33 9.22 -8.05 1.11
N LEU A 34 8.95 -6.80 0.73
CA LEU A 34 8.10 -6.46 -0.42
C LEU A 34 8.66 -6.99 -1.75
N ALA A 35 9.97 -6.81 -1.98
CA ALA A 35 10.61 -7.32 -3.19
C ALA A 35 10.51 -8.83 -3.31
N LEU A 36 10.74 -9.54 -2.19
CA LEU A 36 10.62 -11.00 -2.11
C LEU A 36 9.17 -11.48 -2.27
N ALA A 37 8.23 -10.89 -1.52
CA ALA A 37 6.83 -11.31 -1.52
C ALA A 37 6.12 -11.05 -2.86
N LEU A 38 6.55 -10.03 -3.61
CA LEU A 38 5.92 -9.64 -4.87
C LEU A 38 6.71 -10.06 -6.10
N ASP A 39 7.83 -10.77 -5.95
CA ASP A 39 8.74 -11.11 -7.05
C ASP A 39 9.07 -9.88 -7.92
N LEU A 40 9.44 -8.78 -7.25
CA LEU A 40 9.79 -7.51 -7.88
C LEU A 40 11.27 -7.20 -7.66
N SER A 41 11.88 -6.53 -8.64
CA SER A 41 13.27 -6.09 -8.47
C SER A 41 13.39 -5.08 -7.32
N LYS A 42 14.52 -5.12 -6.61
CA LYS A 42 14.82 -4.16 -5.53
C LYS A 42 14.67 -2.71 -6.00
N ASN A 43 15.14 -2.39 -7.21
CA ASN A 43 15.03 -1.06 -7.79
C ASN A 43 13.57 -0.65 -8.02
N THR A 44 12.73 -1.56 -8.53
CA THR A 44 11.30 -1.29 -8.75
C THR A 44 10.59 -1.00 -7.43
N VAL A 45 10.86 -1.79 -6.38
CA VAL A 45 10.27 -1.54 -5.06
C VAL A 45 10.77 -0.23 -4.49
N SER A 46 12.08 0.07 -4.54
CA SER A 46 12.62 1.34 -4.07
C SER A 46 11.93 2.54 -4.71
N LEU A 47 11.83 2.57 -6.05
CA LEU A 47 11.16 3.67 -6.76
C LEU A 47 9.70 3.84 -6.34
N ILE A 48 8.95 2.74 -6.17
CA ILE A 48 7.55 2.80 -5.71
C ILE A 48 7.47 3.31 -4.27
N ILE A 49 8.33 2.82 -3.38
CA ILE A 49 8.33 3.23 -1.98
C ILE A 49 8.73 4.70 -1.83
N ASP A 50 9.72 5.16 -2.59
CA ASP A 50 10.16 6.54 -2.55
C ASP A 50 9.06 7.49 -3.07
N ASP A 51 8.32 7.10 -4.13
CA ASP A 51 7.12 7.81 -4.60
C ASP A 51 6.03 7.88 -3.51
N LEU A 52 5.77 6.78 -2.80
CA LEU A 52 4.74 6.71 -1.76
C LEU A 52 5.14 7.51 -0.51
N LEU A 53 6.43 7.53 -0.16
CA LEU A 53 6.99 8.38 0.89
C LEU A 53 6.84 9.86 0.53
N ALA A 54 7.19 10.24 -0.70
CA ALA A 54 7.05 11.61 -1.20
C ALA A 54 5.58 12.09 -1.17
N GLN A 55 4.63 11.18 -1.42
CA GLN A 55 3.19 11.47 -1.30
C GLN A 55 2.68 11.44 0.16
N GLY A 56 3.51 11.06 1.12
CA GLY A 56 3.12 10.94 2.53
C GLY A 56 2.13 9.82 2.81
N LEU A 57 2.02 8.81 1.94
CA LEU A 57 1.09 7.68 2.07
C LEU A 57 1.63 6.57 2.98
N ILE A 58 2.95 6.51 3.15
CA ILE A 58 3.66 5.60 4.03
C ILE A 58 4.66 6.38 4.89
N HIS A 59 5.20 5.73 5.93
CA HIS A 59 6.30 6.26 6.73
C HIS A 59 7.24 5.13 7.15
N GLU A 60 8.48 5.51 7.49
CA GLU A 60 9.49 4.58 7.99
C GLU A 60 9.47 4.60 9.53
N LEU A 61 9.39 3.41 10.13
CA LEU A 61 9.33 3.23 11.59
C LEU A 61 10.73 3.15 12.25
N GLY A 62 11.79 3.19 11.45
CA GLY A 62 13.19 3.09 11.90
C GLY A 62 13.81 1.71 11.66
N PRO A 63 15.11 1.55 11.98
CA PRO A 63 15.82 0.29 11.82
C PRO A 63 15.41 -0.72 12.92
N VAL A 64 15.00 -1.91 12.52
CA VAL A 64 14.87 -3.03 13.46
C VAL A 64 16.21 -3.73 13.58
N SER A 65 16.79 -3.71 14.77
CA SER A 65 17.99 -4.50 15.08
C SER A 65 17.61 -5.97 15.22
N VAL A 66 17.69 -6.71 14.12
CA VAL A 66 17.73 -8.17 14.21
C VAL A 66 19.12 -8.52 14.75
N ALA A 67 19.19 -9.34 15.81
CA ALA A 67 20.45 -9.77 16.44
C ALA A 67 21.38 -10.60 15.51
N ALA A 68 21.04 -10.72 14.22
CA ALA A 68 21.81 -11.40 13.19
C ALA A 68 22.68 -10.39 12.43
N ALA A 69 23.92 -10.78 12.12
CA ALA A 69 24.85 -9.96 11.33
C ALA A 69 24.23 -9.56 9.98
N GLY A 70 24.16 -8.25 9.71
CA GLY A 70 23.63 -7.70 8.45
C GLY A 70 23.28 -6.21 8.54
N ARG A 71 22.95 -5.59 7.40
CA ARG A 71 22.41 -4.21 7.38
C ARG A 71 20.99 -4.24 7.96
N PRO A 72 20.67 -3.39 8.97
CA PRO A 72 19.35 -3.39 9.60
C PRO A 72 18.25 -3.11 8.57
N LYS A 73 17.14 -3.83 8.69
CA LYS A 73 15.95 -3.60 7.89
C LYS A 73 15.24 -2.35 8.40
N ILE A 74 14.83 -1.48 7.48
CA ILE A 74 13.98 -0.33 7.79
C ILE A 74 12.53 -0.76 7.61
N GLU A 75 11.75 -0.66 8.67
CA GLU A 75 10.32 -0.94 8.63
C GLU A 75 9.54 0.20 7.98
N ILE A 76 8.53 -0.17 7.22
CA ILE A 76 7.62 0.69 6.48
C ILE A 76 6.21 0.36 6.91
N GLU A 77 5.44 1.39 7.23
CA GLU A 77 4.02 1.28 7.56
C GLU A 77 3.17 2.21 6.69
N LEU A 78 1.96 1.76 6.36
CA LEU A 78 0.96 2.56 5.68
C LEU A 78 0.33 3.60 6.62
N ARG A 79 0.31 4.87 6.21
CA ARG A 79 -0.46 5.93 6.87
C ARG A 79 -1.92 5.86 6.45
N ALA A 80 -2.65 4.85 6.93
CA ALA A 80 -4.03 4.56 6.49
C ALA A 80 -5.00 5.74 6.65
N GLY A 81 -4.72 6.68 7.57
CA GLY A 81 -5.50 7.91 7.74
C GLY A 81 -5.42 8.90 6.58
N GLN A 82 -4.39 8.80 5.72
CA GLN A 82 -4.17 9.71 4.57
C GLN A 82 -4.98 9.32 3.33
N LEU A 83 -5.53 8.11 3.29
CA LEU A 83 -6.37 7.63 2.20
C LEU A 83 -7.77 7.33 2.76
N LYS A 84 -8.78 7.93 2.15
CA LYS A 84 -10.18 7.75 2.54
C LYS A 84 -10.96 7.15 1.38
N SER A 85 -11.94 6.31 1.72
CA SER A 85 -12.94 5.81 0.78
C SER A 85 -14.32 6.16 1.31
N ALA A 86 -15.21 6.68 0.46
CA ALA A 86 -16.61 6.88 0.79
C ALA A 86 -17.47 5.87 0.02
N GLY A 87 -18.50 5.35 0.66
CA GLY A 87 -19.49 4.47 0.06
C GLY A 87 -20.90 4.91 0.43
N ILE A 88 -21.84 4.71 -0.49
CA ILE A 88 -23.26 5.01 -0.31
C ILE A 88 -24.05 3.74 -0.60
N MET A 89 -24.98 3.39 0.29
CA MET A 89 -25.98 2.35 0.10
C MET A 89 -27.35 3.01 -0.02
N VAL A 90 -28.01 2.78 -1.15
CA VAL A 90 -29.36 3.29 -1.40
C VAL A 90 -30.36 2.18 -1.16
N GLU A 91 -31.24 2.38 -0.18
CA GLU A 91 -32.35 1.50 0.11
C GLU A 91 -33.68 2.16 -0.31
N ARG A 92 -34.79 1.43 -0.17
CA ARG A 92 -36.12 1.92 -0.57
C ARG A 92 -36.51 3.23 0.14
N GLN A 93 -36.08 3.42 1.39
CA GLN A 93 -36.53 4.53 2.25
C GLN A 93 -35.38 5.24 3.00
N ALA A 94 -34.12 4.90 2.70
CA ALA A 94 -32.96 5.41 3.42
C ALA A 94 -31.72 5.48 2.53
N ILE A 95 -30.78 6.36 2.87
CA ILE A 95 -29.48 6.46 2.21
C ILE A 95 -28.40 6.38 3.27
N HIS A 96 -27.75 5.23 3.35
CA HIS A 96 -26.63 5.06 4.25
C HIS A 96 -25.36 5.53 3.56
N TRP A 97 -24.55 6.33 4.23
CA TRP A 97 -23.21 6.64 3.75
C TRP A 97 -22.18 6.35 4.83
N ARG A 98 -20.99 5.92 4.39
CA ARG A 98 -19.84 5.63 5.24
C ARG A 98 -18.58 6.18 4.63
N VAL A 99 -17.73 6.79 5.46
CA VAL A 99 -16.36 7.14 5.13
C VAL A 99 -15.45 6.24 5.93
N CYS A 100 -14.51 5.57 5.27
CA CYS A 100 -13.53 4.68 5.89
C CYS A 100 -12.09 5.13 5.59
N ASP A 101 -11.16 4.75 6.45
CA ASP A 101 -9.73 4.82 6.18
C ASP A 101 -9.26 3.70 5.22
N TYR A 102 -7.97 3.67 4.89
CA TYR A 102 -7.44 2.62 3.98
C TYR A 102 -7.42 1.21 4.56
N PHE A 103 -7.67 1.03 5.86
CA PHE A 103 -7.90 -0.28 6.47
C PHE A 103 -9.39 -0.62 6.56
N SER A 104 -10.25 0.17 5.90
CA SER A 104 -11.71 0.05 5.97
C SER A 104 -12.28 0.24 7.38
N ARG A 105 -11.56 0.95 8.26
CA ARG A 105 -12.11 1.39 9.55
C ARG A 105 -12.99 2.60 9.34
N VAL A 106 -14.19 2.58 9.92
CA VAL A 106 -15.16 3.68 9.80
C VAL A 106 -14.60 4.93 10.48
N VAL A 107 -14.67 6.04 9.76
CA VAL A 107 -14.28 7.38 10.20
C VAL A 107 -15.53 8.23 10.46
N ALA A 108 -16.56 8.07 9.63
CA ALA A 108 -17.86 8.72 9.78
C ALA A 108 -18.94 7.90 9.06
N GLU A 109 -20.18 7.93 9.56
CA GLU A 109 -21.33 7.29 8.92
C GLU A 109 -22.65 7.98 9.30
N GLN A 110 -23.66 7.86 8.43
CA GLN A 110 -25.03 8.31 8.69
C GLN A 110 -26.03 7.58 7.76
N THR A 111 -27.32 7.68 8.08
CA THR A 111 -28.48 7.12 7.35
C THR A 111 -29.45 8.21 6.90
#